data_AF-Q9AEK9-F1
#
_entry.id   AF-Q9AEK9-F1
#
_cell.length_a   1.000
_cell.length_b   1.000
_cell.length_c   1.000
_cell.angle_alpha   90.00
_cell.angle_beta   90.00
_cell.angle_gamma   90.00
#
_symmetry.space_group_name_H-M   'P 1'
#
loop_
_entity.id
_entity.type
_entity.pdbx_description
1 polymer ?
#
loop_
_entity_poly.entity_id
_entity_poly.type
_entity_poly.pdbx_seq_one_letter_code
_entity_poly.pdbx_strand_id
1 'polypeptide(L)'
;AHIQSNSLQSVEELHSSIINGVKFEEYLKSQIATIGENLVVRRFATLKAGANGVVNGYIHTNGRVGVVIAAACDSAEVASKSRDLLRQICMHIAAMRPSYLSYEDLDMTFVENEYKALVAELEKENEERRRLKDPNKPEHKIPQFASR
;
A
#
# COMPACT_ATOMS: atom_id res chain seq x y z
N ALA A 1 1.86 11.55 -17.58
CA ALA A 1 3.18 11.61 -18.23
C ALA A 1 4.08 12.69 -17.63
N HIS A 2 3.62 13.95 -17.48
CA HIS A 2 4.44 15.10 -17.06
C HIS A 2 5.46 14.85 -15.91
N ILE A 3 5.01 14.35 -14.77
CA ILE A 3 5.88 14.02 -13.62
C ILE A 3 7.01 13.06 -14.02
N GLN A 4 6.68 11.97 -14.72
CA GLN A 4 7.65 10.96 -15.12
C GLN A 4 8.62 11.47 -16.19
N SER A 5 8.11 12.21 -17.19
CA SER A 5 8.93 12.76 -18.27
C SER A 5 9.96 13.77 -17.77
N ASN A 6 9.65 14.50 -16.69
CA ASN A 6 10.55 15.48 -16.09
C ASN A 6 11.28 14.94 -14.85
N SER A 7 11.09 13.65 -14.51
CA SER A 7 11.69 13.00 -13.34
C SER A 7 11.50 13.77 -12.02
N LEU A 8 10.35 14.41 -11.84
CA LEU A 8 10.07 15.22 -10.66
C LEU A 8 9.89 14.32 -9.44
N GLN A 9 10.43 14.74 -8.29
CA GLN A 9 10.46 13.95 -7.05
C GLN A 9 9.56 14.51 -5.95
N SER A 10 9.16 15.78 -6.05
CA SER A 10 8.39 16.48 -5.02
C SER A 10 7.25 17.33 -5.59
N VAL A 11 6.28 17.67 -4.74
CA VAL A 11 5.14 18.53 -5.12
C VAL A 11 5.63 19.95 -5.40
N GLU A 12 6.68 20.39 -4.71
CA GLU A 12 7.36 21.67 -4.90
C GLU A 12 8.01 21.77 -6.28
N GLU A 13 8.70 20.70 -6.72
CA GLU A 13 9.24 20.58 -8.07
C GLU A 13 8.12 20.58 -9.12
N LEU A 14 7.01 19.88 -8.85
CA LEU A 14 5.84 19.88 -9.72
C LEU A 14 5.26 21.28 -9.89
N HIS A 15 5.08 22.03 -8.81
CA HIS A 15 4.57 23.42 -8.89
C HIS A 15 5.48 24.34 -9.69
N SER A 16 6.79 24.10 -9.64
CA SER A 16 7.80 24.90 -10.36
C SER A 16 8.00 24.46 -11.82
N SER A 17 7.50 23.28 -12.20
CA SER A 17 7.64 22.74 -13.55
C SER A 17 6.79 23.47 -14.59
N ILE A 18 7.13 23.29 -15.88
CA ILE A 18 6.42 23.89 -17.01
C ILE A 18 5.55 22.84 -17.69
N ILE A 19 4.25 23.09 -17.80
CA ILE A 19 3.30 22.25 -18.53
C ILE A 19 2.57 23.11 -19.57
N ASN A 20 2.50 22.65 -20.83
CA ASN A 20 1.86 23.38 -21.92
C ASN A 20 2.36 24.84 -22.10
N GLY A 21 3.65 25.08 -21.85
CA GLY A 21 4.28 26.39 -22.01
C GLY A 21 4.07 27.38 -20.87
N VAL A 22 3.38 26.99 -19.78
CA VAL A 22 3.16 27.82 -18.58
C VAL A 22 3.62 27.09 -17.32
N LYS A 23 3.80 27.82 -16.22
CA LYS A 23 4.12 27.20 -14.92
C LYS A 23 2.95 26.32 -14.47
N PHE A 24 3.23 25.11 -13.99
CA PHE A 24 2.20 24.16 -13.55
C PHE A 24 1.26 24.76 -12.49
N GLU A 25 1.81 25.56 -11.58
CA GLU A 25 1.01 26.28 -10.58
C GLU A 25 -0.03 27.22 -11.21
N GLU A 26 0.35 27.94 -12.27
CA GLU A 26 -0.56 28.85 -12.99
C GLU A 26 -1.61 28.05 -13.77
N TYR A 27 -1.19 26.96 -14.41
CA TYR A 27 -2.11 26.02 -15.05
C TYR A 27 -3.13 25.44 -14.06
N LEU A 28 -2.69 25.03 -12.87
CA LEU A 28 -3.60 24.50 -11.85
C LEU A 28 -4.59 25.59 -11.39
N LYS A 29 -4.13 26.83 -11.19
CA LYS A 29 -4.99 27.98 -10.85
C LYS A 29 -6.02 28.26 -11.94
N SER A 30 -5.66 28.16 -13.23
CA SER A 30 -6.64 28.34 -14.32
C SER A 30 -7.68 27.23 -14.35
N GLN A 31 -7.30 25.99 -14.03
CA GLN A 31 -8.25 24.88 -13.91
C GLN A 31 -9.20 25.07 -12.71
N ILE A 32 -8.68 25.52 -11.56
CA ILE A 32 -9.48 25.86 -10.37
C ILE A 32 -10.51 26.94 -10.71
N ALA A 33 -10.09 28.02 -11.37
CA ALA A 33 -10.98 29.11 -11.76
C ALA A 33 -12.07 28.65 -12.74
N THR A 34 -11.74 27.73 -13.65
CA THR A 34 -12.69 27.18 -14.63
C THR A 34 -13.70 26.23 -14.00
N ILE A 35 -13.25 25.38 -13.07
CA ILE A 35 -14.10 24.34 -12.44
C ILE A 35 -14.92 24.93 -11.28
N GLY A 36 -14.38 25.94 -10.59
CA GLY A 36 -15.01 26.53 -9.41
C GLY A 36 -14.82 25.73 -8.12
N GLU A 37 -13.91 24.75 -8.11
CA GLU A 37 -13.58 23.92 -6.95
C GLU A 37 -12.11 24.06 -6.57
N ASN A 38 -11.80 23.91 -5.26
CA ASN A 38 -10.43 23.89 -4.79
C ASN A 38 -9.74 22.57 -5.15
N LEU A 39 -8.82 22.61 -6.12
CA LEU A 39 -8.01 21.47 -6.54
C LEU A 39 -6.61 21.55 -5.92
N VAL A 40 -6.18 20.47 -5.28
CA VAL A 40 -4.85 20.39 -4.65
C VAL A 40 -4.16 19.09 -5.05
N VAL A 41 -2.93 19.20 -5.52
CA VAL A 41 -2.05 18.03 -5.66
C VAL A 41 -1.47 17.70 -4.28
N ARG A 42 -2.10 16.77 -3.57
CA ARG A 42 -1.70 16.44 -2.18
C ARG A 42 -0.35 15.72 -2.10
N ARG A 43 -0.10 14.77 -3.01
CA ARG A 43 1.10 13.94 -3.06
C ARG A 43 1.18 13.19 -4.39
N PHE A 44 2.38 12.76 -4.74
CA PHE A 44 2.59 11.74 -5.75
C PHE A 44 3.78 10.85 -5.38
N ALA A 45 3.89 9.72 -6.04
CA ALA A 45 5.06 8.86 -5.99
C ALA A 45 5.25 8.23 -7.37
N THR A 46 6.48 7.85 -7.70
CA THR A 46 6.80 7.14 -8.93
C THR A 46 7.43 5.80 -8.62
N LEU A 47 7.00 4.75 -9.31
CA LEU A 47 7.66 3.45 -9.29
C LEU A 47 8.31 3.20 -10.65
N LYS A 48 9.49 2.60 -10.61
CA LYS A 48 10.23 2.15 -11.79
C LYS A 48 10.48 0.65 -11.63
N ALA A 49 10.38 -0.09 -12.73
CA ALA A 49 10.82 -1.47 -12.79
C ALA A 49 12.19 -1.55 -13.47
N GLY A 50 12.96 -2.61 -13.19
CA GLY A 50 14.24 -2.86 -13.85
C GLY A 50 14.09 -3.16 -15.34
N ALA A 51 15.20 -3.42 -16.04
CA ALA A 51 15.23 -3.59 -17.50
C ALA A 51 14.22 -4.62 -18.04
N ASN A 52 14.04 -5.74 -17.33
CA ASN A 52 13.08 -6.79 -17.67
C ASN A 52 11.80 -6.73 -16.80
N GLY A 53 11.67 -5.74 -15.93
CA GLY A 53 10.56 -5.62 -15.01
C GLY A 53 9.33 -4.97 -15.63
N VAL A 54 8.22 -5.02 -14.89
CA VAL A 54 6.94 -4.44 -15.31
C VAL A 54 6.33 -3.61 -14.19
N VAL A 55 5.82 -2.43 -14.55
CA VAL A 55 4.94 -1.65 -13.69
C VAL A 55 3.50 -1.97 -14.08
N ASN A 56 2.67 -2.28 -13.09
CA ASN A 56 1.26 -2.55 -13.28
C ASN A 56 0.43 -1.84 -12.19
N GLY A 57 -0.89 -1.77 -12.37
CA GLY A 57 -1.75 -1.13 -11.40
C GLY A 57 -3.21 -1.52 -11.50
N TYR A 58 -3.95 -1.16 -10.45
CA TYR A 58 -5.37 -1.39 -10.33
C TYR A 58 -6.03 -0.17 -9.67
N ILE A 59 -7.15 0.27 -10.23
CA ILE A 59 -8.04 1.26 -9.61
C ILE A 59 -9.29 0.51 -9.20
N HIS A 60 -9.64 0.59 -7.92
CA HIS A 60 -10.87 0.00 -7.42
C HIS A 60 -12.09 0.69 -8.02
N THR A 61 -13.19 -0.03 -8.17
CA THR A 61 -14.36 0.40 -8.97
C THR A 61 -14.99 1.72 -8.50
N ASN A 62 -14.79 2.11 -7.25
CA ASN A 62 -15.26 3.40 -6.71
C ASN A 62 -14.34 4.59 -7.02
N GLY A 63 -13.21 4.39 -7.70
CA GLY A 63 -12.25 5.44 -8.06
C GLY A 63 -11.44 6.04 -6.91
N ARG A 64 -11.63 5.57 -5.67
CA ARG A 64 -11.01 6.15 -4.46
C ARG A 64 -9.68 5.51 -4.07
N VAL A 65 -9.46 4.26 -4.48
CA VAL A 65 -8.26 3.49 -4.15
C VAL A 65 -7.58 3.06 -5.44
N GLY A 66 -6.30 3.43 -5.58
CA GLY A 66 -5.43 2.99 -6.64
C GLY A 66 -4.19 2.33 -6.06
N VAL A 67 -3.73 1.25 -6.68
CA VAL A 67 -2.50 0.54 -6.35
C VAL A 67 -1.62 0.49 -7.59
N VAL A 68 -0.32 0.70 -7.39
CA VAL A 68 0.71 0.50 -8.40
C VAL A 68 1.75 -0.46 -7.83
N ILE A 69 2.19 -1.41 -8.63
CA ILE A 69 3.25 -2.36 -8.29
C ILE A 69 4.34 -2.30 -9.35
N ALA A 70 5.60 -2.41 -8.93
CA ALA A 70 6.72 -2.67 -9.83
C ALA A 70 7.27 -4.06 -9.48
N ALA A 71 7.34 -4.93 -10.48
CA ALA A 71 7.87 -6.28 -10.34
C ALA A 71 9.14 -6.43 -11.17
N ALA A 72 10.17 -7.03 -10.58
CA ALA A 72 11.29 -7.57 -11.33
C ALA A 72 10.84 -8.88 -12.00
N CYS A 73 11.31 -9.12 -13.21
CA CYS A 73 11.06 -10.35 -13.94
C CYS A 73 12.34 -10.80 -14.63
N ASP A 74 12.49 -12.10 -14.83
CA ASP A 74 13.70 -12.68 -15.43
C ASP A 74 13.84 -12.29 -16.91
N SER A 75 12.73 -12.12 -17.62
CA SER A 75 12.69 -11.72 -19.02
C SER A 75 11.46 -10.88 -19.36
N ALA A 76 11.52 -10.18 -20.50
CA ALA A 76 10.38 -9.43 -21.04
C ALA A 76 9.16 -10.33 -21.36
N GLU A 77 9.40 -11.59 -21.72
CA GLU A 77 8.34 -12.57 -21.95
C GLU A 77 7.60 -12.90 -20.65
N VAL A 78 8.33 -13.15 -19.57
CA VAL A 78 7.76 -13.36 -18.23
C VAL A 78 6.99 -12.12 -17.80
N ALA A 79 7.58 -10.93 -17.94
CA ALA A 79 6.94 -9.66 -17.58
C ALA A 79 5.59 -9.45 -18.30
N SER A 80 5.50 -9.82 -19.58
CA SER A 80 4.26 -9.76 -20.35
C SER A 80 3.20 -10.73 -19.82
N LYS A 81 3.60 -11.98 -19.57
CA LYS A 81 2.70 -13.05 -19.05
C LYS A 81 2.25 -12.81 -17.61
N SER A 82 3.03 -12.08 -16.80
CA SER A 82 2.71 -11.79 -15.40
C SER A 82 1.70 -10.66 -15.20
N ARG A 83 1.26 -9.94 -16.26
CA ARG A 83 0.39 -8.77 -16.11
C ARG A 83 -0.93 -9.07 -15.38
N ASP A 84 -1.61 -10.15 -15.73
CA ASP A 84 -2.89 -10.48 -15.08
C ASP A 84 -2.69 -10.86 -13.61
N LEU A 85 -1.66 -11.65 -13.30
CA LEU A 85 -1.28 -11.98 -11.93
C LEU A 85 -0.99 -10.71 -11.10
N LEU A 86 -0.17 -9.80 -11.63
CA LEU A 86 0.18 -8.55 -10.96
C LEU A 86 -1.03 -7.64 -10.73
N ARG A 87 -2.01 -7.66 -11.65
CA ARG A 87 -3.28 -6.97 -11.46
C ARG A 87 -4.08 -7.57 -10.30
N GLN A 88 -4.15 -8.90 -10.20
CA GLN A 88 -4.81 -9.58 -9.07
C GLN A 88 -4.10 -9.28 -7.74
N ILE A 89 -2.76 -9.22 -7.74
CA ILE A 89 -1.98 -8.80 -6.57
C ILE A 89 -2.32 -7.34 -6.20
N CYS A 90 -2.43 -6.44 -7.18
CA CYS A 90 -2.86 -5.06 -6.90
C CYS A 90 -4.27 -4.99 -6.30
N MET A 91 -5.18 -5.86 -6.73
CA MET A 91 -6.53 -5.98 -6.14
C MET A 91 -6.47 -6.46 -4.69
N HIS A 92 -5.63 -7.46 -4.40
CA HIS A 92 -5.39 -7.93 -3.04
C HIS A 92 -4.81 -6.81 -2.15
N ILE A 93 -3.80 -6.08 -2.61
CA ILE A 93 -3.21 -4.94 -1.88
C ILE A 93 -4.26 -3.85 -1.63
N ALA A 94 -5.13 -3.57 -2.61
CA ALA A 94 -6.19 -2.57 -2.45
C ALA A 94 -7.18 -2.95 -1.34
N ALA A 95 -7.47 -4.24 -1.18
CA ALA A 95 -8.37 -4.76 -0.16
C ALA A 95 -7.70 -4.86 1.22
N MET A 96 -6.50 -5.44 1.29
CA MET A 96 -5.82 -5.77 2.55
C MET A 96 -4.99 -4.62 3.11
N ARG A 97 -4.54 -3.68 2.26
CA ARG A 97 -3.68 -2.55 2.61
C ARG A 97 -2.42 -2.98 3.40
N PRO A 98 -1.62 -3.95 2.90
CA PRO A 98 -0.41 -4.38 3.57
C PRO A 98 0.58 -3.22 3.69
N SER A 99 1.33 -3.19 4.79
CA SER A 99 2.36 -2.16 5.04
C SER A 99 3.77 -2.59 4.64
N TYR A 100 3.97 -3.89 4.40
CA TYR A 100 5.27 -4.51 4.09
C TYR A 100 5.15 -5.45 2.89
N LEU A 101 6.26 -5.68 2.18
CA LEU A 101 6.31 -6.63 1.07
C LEU A 101 6.64 -8.04 1.55
N SER A 102 7.56 -8.16 2.50
CA SER A 102 7.96 -9.42 3.11
C SER A 102 7.80 -9.37 4.63
N TYR A 103 7.65 -10.54 5.25
CA TYR A 103 7.72 -10.68 6.71
C TYR A 103 9.13 -10.35 7.24
N GLU A 104 10.15 -10.45 6.39
CA GLU A 104 11.54 -10.11 6.72
C GLU A 104 11.74 -8.60 6.90
N ASP A 105 10.82 -7.78 6.38
CA ASP A 105 10.85 -6.32 6.53
C ASP A 105 10.26 -5.87 7.87
N LEU A 106 9.72 -6.78 8.67
CA LEU A 106 9.13 -6.46 9.97
C LEU A 106 10.21 -6.15 11.00
N ASP A 107 10.01 -5.06 11.74
CA ASP A 107 10.81 -4.77 12.92
C ASP A 107 10.57 -5.86 13.98
N MET A 108 11.63 -6.56 14.38
CA MET A 108 11.55 -7.62 15.39
C MET A 108 11.00 -7.12 16.73
N THR A 109 11.27 -5.86 17.09
CA THR A 109 10.70 -5.21 18.28
C THR A 109 9.18 -5.09 18.16
N PHE A 110 8.69 -4.73 16.98
CA PHE A 110 7.25 -4.68 16.70
C PHE A 110 6.63 -6.08 16.80
N VAL A 111 7.26 -7.09 16.21
CA VAL A 111 6.81 -8.49 16.27
C VAL A 111 6.73 -9.00 17.71
N GLU A 112 7.77 -8.78 18.51
CA GLU A 112 7.78 -9.18 19.92
C GLU A 112 6.68 -8.49 20.74
N ASN A 113 6.43 -7.21 20.48
CA ASN A 113 5.40 -6.45 21.18
C ASN A 113 3.99 -6.94 20.81
N GLU A 114 3.71 -7.19 19.53
CA GLU A 114 2.44 -7.78 19.09
C GLU A 114 2.24 -9.17 19.68
N TYR A 115 3.30 -10.00 19.72
CA TYR A 115 3.24 -11.32 20.34
C TYR A 115 2.92 -11.24 21.84
N LYS A 116 3.63 -10.39 22.59
CA LYS A 116 3.37 -10.19 24.03
C LYS A 116 1.94 -9.69 24.28
N ALA A 117 1.44 -8.78 23.45
CA ALA A 117 0.07 -8.27 23.55
C ALA A 117 -0.96 -9.39 23.33
N LEU A 118 -0.76 -10.23 22.31
CA LEU A 118 -1.64 -11.38 22.05
C LEU A 118 -1.63 -12.38 23.22
N VAL A 119 -0.45 -12.73 23.73
CA VAL A 119 -0.32 -13.65 24.86
C VAL A 119 -1.08 -13.13 26.08
N ALA A 120 -0.94 -11.84 26.39
CA ALA A 120 -1.64 -11.21 27.50
C ALA A 120 -3.17 -11.23 27.32
N GLU A 121 -3.66 -11.02 26.09
CA GLU A 121 -5.08 -11.10 25.75
C GLU A 121 -5.62 -12.53 25.98
N LEU A 122 -4.92 -13.54 25.46
CA LEU A 122 -5.31 -14.95 25.60
C LEU A 122 -5.26 -15.44 27.05
N GLU A 123 -4.25 -15.05 27.83
CA GLU A 123 -4.18 -15.39 29.26
C GLU A 123 -5.34 -14.78 30.05
N LYS A 124 -5.68 -13.51 29.75
CA LYS A 124 -6.83 -12.85 30.38
C LYS A 124 -8.14 -13.56 30.05
N GLU A 125 -8.34 -13.97 28.80
CA GLU A 125 -9.52 -14.75 28.42
C GLU A 125 -9.54 -16.14 29.08
N ASN A 126 -8.37 -16.78 29.22
CA ASN A 126 -8.24 -18.06 29.92
C ASN A 126 -8.54 -17.96 31.41
N GLU A 127 -8.13 -16.88 32.07
CA GLU A 127 -8.47 -16.60 33.47
C GLU A 127 -10.00 -16.54 33.66
N GLU A 128 -10.70 -15.82 32.79
CA GLU A 128 -12.17 -15.77 32.81
C GLU A 128 -12.79 -17.14 32.52
N ARG A 129 -12.26 -17.92 31.56
CA ARG A 129 -12.76 -19.28 31.28
C ARG A 129 -12.56 -20.24 32.46
N ARG A 130 -11.40 -20.19 33.12
CA ARG A 130 -11.12 -20.95 34.36
C ARG A 130 -12.09 -20.60 35.47
N ARG A 131 -12.45 -19.32 35.61
CA ARG A 131 -13.43 -18.84 36.58
C ARG A 131 -14.83 -19.36 36.28
N LEU A 132 -15.26 -19.33 35.02
CA LEU A 132 -16.60 -19.74 34.60
C LEU A 132 -16.82 -21.26 34.64
N LYS A 133 -15.75 -22.07 34.45
CA LYS A 133 -15.80 -23.54 34.44
C LYS A 133 -16.85 -24.13 33.48
N ASP A 134 -17.13 -23.42 32.38
CA ASP A 134 -18.06 -23.87 31.34
C ASP A 134 -17.40 -25.03 30.54
N PRO A 135 -17.93 -26.26 30.59
CA PRO A 135 -17.33 -27.40 29.89
C PRO A 135 -17.35 -27.24 28.37
N ASN A 136 -18.15 -26.33 27.82
CA ASN A 136 -18.20 -26.05 26.38
C ASN A 136 -17.20 -24.98 25.93
N LYS A 137 -16.45 -24.36 26.86
CA LYS A 137 -15.47 -23.29 26.55
C LYS A 137 -14.10 -23.61 27.15
N PRO A 138 -13.32 -24.51 26.52
CA PRO A 138 -11.97 -24.83 26.99
C PRO A 138 -11.04 -23.62 26.86
N GLU A 139 -9.93 -23.61 27.59
CA GLU A 139 -8.90 -22.57 27.48
C GLU A 139 -8.29 -22.51 26.07
N HIS A 140 -7.95 -21.30 25.64
CA HIS A 140 -7.14 -21.04 24.47
C HIS A 140 -5.72 -21.60 24.66
N LYS A 141 -5.21 -22.23 23.62
CA LYS A 141 -3.79 -22.59 23.55
C LYS A 141 -2.99 -21.36 23.11
N ILE A 142 -2.02 -20.96 23.92
CA ILE A 142 -1.12 -19.87 23.57
C ILE A 142 -0.18 -20.35 22.47
N PRO A 143 -0.19 -19.70 21.30
CA PRO A 143 0.64 -20.12 20.18
C PRO A 143 2.09 -19.69 20.42
N GLN A 144 3.05 -20.44 19.86
CA GLN A 144 4.47 -20.08 19.89
C GLN A 144 4.82 -18.96 18.88
N PHE A 145 4.03 -18.86 17.81
CA PHE A 145 4.18 -17.85 16.76
C PHE A 145 2.81 -17.24 16.48
N ALA A 146 2.77 -15.93 16.27
CA ALA A 146 1.54 -15.20 16.05
C ALA A 146 1.64 -14.32 14.81
N SER A 147 0.56 -14.28 14.04
CA SER A 147 0.32 -13.29 13.00
C SER A 147 -1.04 -12.70 13.27
N ARG A 148 -1.15 -11.38 13.23
CA ARG A 148 -2.40 -10.66 13.45
C ARG A 148 -2.90 -10.05 12.14
#